data_AF-A0A1S3I7G5-F1
#
_entry.id   AF-A0A1S3I7G5-F1
#
_cell.length_a   1.000
_cell.length_b   1.000
_cell.length_c   1.000
_cell.angle_alpha   90.00
_cell.angle_beta   90.00
_cell.angle_gamma   90.00
#
_symmetry.space_group_name_H-M   'P 1'
#
loop_
_entity.id
_entity.type
_entity.pdbx_description
1 polymer ?
#
loop_
_entity_poly.entity_id
_entity_poly.type
_entity_poly.pdbx_seq_one_letter_code
_entity_poly.pdbx_strand_id
1 'polypeptide(L)'
;MGDLPERFCYVYSCDLDVNVQLKIGTLEGKRDRPGYKQLVNDPLLRFSGACKDSCSDLYVTCQVYADGKPLTLPVRTAYKAFSTRWNWNEWLTLPVKYSDLPRNALACFTIWDIYGPRNAIPVGGTTMPLFGKHGTFRQGMHDLKVWPDLEADGHVGSTTPGKIDGSKDEMSRLAKV
;
A
#
# COMPACT_ATOMS: atom_id res chain seq x y z
N MET A 1 10.39 5.00 38.09
CA MET A 1 9.80 3.73 37.61
C MET A 1 10.68 3.33 36.44
N GLY A 2 11.59 2.37 36.64
CA GLY A 2 12.62 2.05 35.64
C GLY A 2 12.01 1.40 34.40
N ASP A 3 12.44 1.85 33.22
CA ASP A 3 12.16 1.19 31.95
C ASP A 3 12.65 -0.25 32.02
N LEU A 4 11.72 -1.21 31.99
CA LEU A 4 12.06 -2.60 31.75
C LEU A 4 12.64 -2.68 30.34
N PRO A 5 13.77 -3.38 30.11
CA PRO A 5 14.31 -3.55 28.77
C PRO A 5 13.24 -4.21 27.89
N GLU A 6 12.98 -3.62 26.71
CA GLU A 6 12.07 -4.19 25.72
C GLU A 6 12.51 -5.63 25.41
N ARG A 7 11.72 -6.60 25.87
CA ARG A 7 11.98 -8.01 25.63
C ARG A 7 11.33 -8.39 24.31
N PHE A 8 12.14 -8.56 23.28
CA PHE A 8 11.70 -9.13 22.01
C PHE A 8 11.54 -10.64 22.13
N CYS A 9 10.34 -11.15 21.83
CA CYS A 9 10.04 -12.56 21.73
C CYS A 9 9.90 -12.94 20.26
N TYR A 10 10.53 -14.04 19.85
CA TYR A 10 10.44 -14.57 18.50
C TYR A 10 9.59 -15.84 18.51
N VAL A 11 8.75 -15.99 17.48
CA VAL A 11 7.88 -17.15 17.26
C VAL A 11 8.02 -17.56 15.80
N TYR A 12 8.02 -18.86 15.52
CA TYR A 12 8.05 -19.34 14.15
C TYR A 12 6.71 -19.06 13.47
N SER A 13 6.75 -18.71 12.18
CA SER A 13 5.53 -18.43 11.41
C SER A 13 4.59 -19.64 11.37
N CYS A 14 5.11 -20.86 11.35
CA CYS A 14 4.32 -22.09 11.38
C CYS A 14 3.53 -22.31 12.66
N ASP A 15 3.92 -21.67 13.77
CA ASP A 15 3.23 -21.81 15.06
C ASP A 15 2.11 -20.78 15.23
N LEU A 16 1.95 -19.86 14.26
CA LEU A 16 0.97 -18.77 14.30
C LEU A 16 -0.24 -19.07 13.41
N ASP A 17 -1.31 -19.59 14.02
CA ASP A 17 -2.59 -19.88 13.37
C ASP A 17 -3.52 -18.65 13.31
N VAL A 18 -3.00 -17.52 12.85
CA VAL A 18 -3.76 -16.26 12.74
C VAL A 18 -3.55 -15.63 11.37
N ASN A 19 -4.57 -14.92 10.89
CA ASN A 19 -4.50 -14.20 9.61
C ASN A 19 -3.58 -13.00 9.72
N VAL A 20 -2.90 -12.70 8.61
CA VAL A 20 -2.03 -11.53 8.51
C VAL A 20 -2.89 -10.28 8.48
N GLN A 21 -2.51 -9.30 9.31
CA GLN A 21 -3.19 -8.02 9.41
C GLN A 21 -2.22 -6.89 9.07
N LEU A 22 -2.65 -5.98 8.20
CA LEU A 22 -1.88 -4.82 7.78
C LEU A 22 -2.72 -3.57 7.99
N LYS A 23 -2.12 -2.54 8.58
CA LYS A 23 -2.80 -1.28 8.81
C LYS A 23 -2.47 -0.28 7.70
N ILE A 24 -3.48 0.20 7.00
CA ILE A 24 -3.34 1.29 6.03
C ILE A 24 -3.42 2.61 6.79
N GLY A 25 -2.31 3.35 6.78
CA GLY A 25 -2.16 4.62 7.48
C GLY A 25 -2.64 5.80 6.65
N THR A 26 -1.68 6.63 6.23
CA THR A 26 -1.90 7.84 5.46
C THR A 26 -1.29 7.74 4.06
N LEU A 27 -1.83 8.51 3.12
CA LEU A 27 -1.21 8.78 1.83
C LEU A 27 -0.87 10.28 1.80
N GLU A 28 0.40 10.57 1.53
CA GLU A 28 0.91 11.91 1.35
C GLU A 28 1.32 12.10 -0.11
N GLY A 29 1.01 13.26 -0.67
CA GLY A 29 1.33 13.56 -2.06
C GLY A 29 0.42 14.63 -2.65
N LYS A 30 0.80 15.10 -3.83
CA LYS A 30 -0.03 15.99 -4.65
C LYS A 30 -0.54 15.20 -5.84
N ARG A 31 -1.80 15.43 -6.19
CA ARG A 31 -2.41 14.88 -7.38
C ARG A 31 -2.61 15.99 -8.39
N ASP A 32 -2.01 15.85 -9.56
CA ASP A 32 -2.14 16.83 -10.61
C ASP A 32 -3.53 16.77 -11.23
N ARG A 33 -4.09 17.94 -11.51
CA ARG A 33 -5.38 18.04 -12.22
C ARG A 33 -5.18 17.62 -13.68
N PRO A 34 -6.07 16.81 -14.24
CA PRO A 34 -5.99 16.44 -15.64
C PRO A 34 -6.04 17.69 -16.52
N GLY A 35 -5.15 17.75 -17.52
CA GLY A 35 -5.06 18.87 -18.43
C GLY A 35 -6.28 18.96 -19.36
N TYR A 36 -6.50 20.13 -19.97
CA TYR A 36 -7.63 20.35 -20.87
C TYR A 36 -7.70 19.33 -22.01
N LYS A 37 -6.56 18.98 -22.61
CA LYS A 37 -6.50 17.95 -23.66
C LYS A 37 -6.98 16.57 -23.18
N GLN A 38 -6.63 16.20 -21.95
CA GLN A 38 -7.07 14.93 -21.36
C GLN A 38 -8.57 14.94 -21.10
N LEU A 39 -9.12 16.04 -20.60
CA LEU A 39 -10.57 16.21 -20.40
C LEU A 39 -11.37 16.21 -21.71
N VAL A 40 -10.79 16.72 -22.80
CA VAL A 40 -11.44 16.67 -24.13
C VAL A 40 -11.46 15.24 -24.66
N ASN A 41 -10.36 14.50 -24.49
CA ASN A 41 -10.26 13.11 -24.95
C ASN A 41 -11.11 12.16 -24.09
N ASP A 42 -11.19 12.44 -22.78
CA ASP A 42 -12.00 11.67 -21.84
C ASP A 42 -12.81 12.61 -20.92
N PRO A 43 -14.05 12.92 -21.30
CA PRO A 43 -14.92 13.80 -20.52
C PRO A 43 -15.27 13.27 -19.12
N LEU A 44 -15.13 11.95 -18.88
CA LEU A 44 -15.43 11.36 -17.58
C LEU A 44 -14.39 11.74 -16.51
N LEU A 45 -13.19 12.21 -16.91
CA LEU A 45 -12.16 12.73 -16.00
C LEU A 45 -12.66 13.89 -15.16
N ARG A 46 -13.67 14.62 -15.63
CA ARG A 46 -14.29 15.69 -14.84
C ARG A 46 -14.95 15.18 -13.56
N PHE A 47 -15.38 13.92 -13.52
CA PHE A 47 -16.02 13.29 -12.36
C PHE A 47 -15.02 12.58 -11.44
N SER A 48 -13.77 12.41 -11.87
CA SER A 48 -12.69 11.90 -11.04
C SER A 48 -12.46 12.80 -9.84
N GLY A 49 -12.03 12.20 -8.72
CA GLY A 49 -11.57 12.96 -7.56
C GLY A 49 -10.39 13.89 -7.86
N ALA A 50 -9.69 13.73 -8.99
CA ALA A 50 -8.62 14.64 -9.43
C ALA A 50 -9.12 16.03 -9.83
N CYS A 51 -10.39 16.17 -10.23
CA CYS A 51 -11.00 17.45 -10.58
C CYS A 51 -11.69 18.14 -9.40
N LYS A 52 -11.82 17.46 -8.24
CA LYS A 52 -12.40 18.06 -7.03
C LYS A 52 -11.41 19.05 -6.40
N ASP A 53 -11.94 20.12 -5.80
CA ASP A 53 -11.14 21.05 -5.00
C ASP A 53 -10.76 20.46 -3.62
N SER A 54 -11.46 19.40 -3.18
CA SER A 54 -11.19 18.62 -1.96
C SER A 54 -10.34 17.37 -2.22
N CYS A 55 -9.99 16.63 -1.17
CA CYS A 55 -9.40 15.30 -1.32
C CYS A 55 -10.27 14.37 -2.18
N SER A 56 -9.63 13.60 -3.05
CA SER A 56 -10.29 12.55 -3.84
C SER A 56 -10.79 11.42 -2.94
N ASP A 57 -11.90 10.78 -3.31
CA ASP A 57 -12.43 9.59 -2.64
C ASP A 57 -11.65 8.36 -3.10
N LEU A 58 -10.61 8.01 -2.34
CA LEU A 58 -9.69 6.93 -2.69
C LEU A 58 -9.93 5.67 -1.84
N TYR A 59 -9.65 4.51 -2.40
CA TYR A 59 -9.57 3.27 -1.64
C TYR A 59 -8.30 2.50 -2.00
N VAL A 60 -7.82 1.67 -1.07
CA VAL A 60 -6.62 0.87 -1.27
C VAL A 60 -7.00 -0.60 -1.33
N THR A 61 -6.47 -1.31 -2.32
CA THR A 61 -6.49 -2.77 -2.35
C THR A 61 -5.14 -3.32 -1.95
N CYS A 62 -5.12 -4.38 -1.14
CA CYS A 62 -3.94 -5.15 -0.80
C CYS A 62 -4.10 -6.59 -1.27
N GLN A 63 -3.08 -7.15 -1.89
CA GLN A 63 -3.02 -8.55 -2.29
C GLN A 63 -1.61 -9.10 -2.09
N VAL A 64 -1.53 -10.35 -1.64
CA VAL A 64 -0.25 -11.03 -1.41
C VAL A 64 0.14 -11.84 -2.63
N TYR A 65 1.40 -11.73 -3.03
CA TYR A 65 2.01 -12.46 -4.12
C TYR A 65 3.23 -13.24 -3.65
N ALA A 66 3.54 -14.33 -4.36
CA ALA A 66 4.83 -15.00 -4.30
C ALA A 66 5.21 -15.48 -5.70
N ASP A 67 6.47 -15.25 -6.08
CA ASP A 67 7.00 -15.59 -7.41
C ASP A 67 6.12 -15.10 -8.59
N GLY A 68 5.57 -13.88 -8.48
CA GLY A 68 4.69 -13.30 -9.50
C GLY A 68 3.28 -13.87 -9.53
N LYS A 69 2.91 -14.77 -8.62
CA LYS A 69 1.57 -15.37 -8.54
C LYS A 69 0.80 -14.87 -7.33
N PRO A 70 -0.49 -14.51 -7.47
CA PRO A 70 -1.30 -14.11 -6.33
C PRO A 70 -1.56 -15.32 -5.41
N LEU A 71 -1.29 -15.15 -4.12
CA LEU A 71 -1.59 -16.13 -3.07
C LEU A 71 -3.00 -15.95 -2.51
N THR A 72 -3.51 -14.72 -2.55
CA THR A 72 -4.80 -14.35 -1.96
C THR A 72 -5.70 -13.64 -2.97
N LEU A 73 -7.00 -13.57 -2.65
CA LEU A 73 -7.88 -12.59 -3.24
C LEU A 73 -7.49 -11.17 -2.77
N PRO A 74 -7.74 -10.13 -3.58
CA PRO A 74 -7.51 -8.76 -3.17
C PRO A 74 -8.50 -8.34 -2.08
N VAL A 75 -7.99 -7.71 -1.03
CA VAL A 75 -8.78 -7.11 0.06
C VAL A 75 -8.73 -5.60 -0.08
N ARG A 76 -9.85 -4.91 0.11
CA ARG A 76 -9.91 -3.45 0.00
C ARG A 76 -10.28 -2.77 1.30
N THR A 77 -9.86 -1.53 1.46
CA THR A 77 -10.35 -0.63 2.51
C THR A 77 -11.82 -0.32 2.34
N ALA A 78 -12.50 -0.01 3.44
CA ALA A 78 -13.84 0.54 3.42
C ALA A 78 -13.86 1.93 2.74
N TYR A 79 -15.04 2.33 2.27
CA TYR A 79 -15.24 3.68 1.77
C TYR A 79 -15.10 4.68 2.91
N LYS A 80 -14.37 5.77 2.67
CA LYS A 80 -14.20 6.90 3.58
C LYS A 80 -14.16 8.20 2.77
N ALA A 81 -14.98 9.16 3.16
CA ALA A 81 -14.92 10.50 2.59
C ALA A 81 -13.76 11.27 3.24
N PHE A 82 -12.88 11.85 2.41
CA PHE A 82 -11.72 12.61 2.88
C PHE A 82 -11.97 14.11 2.75
N SER A 83 -11.58 14.88 3.76
CA SER A 83 -11.67 16.34 3.74
C SER A 83 -10.33 16.99 3.40
N THR A 84 -9.33 16.79 4.27
CA THR A 84 -8.04 17.50 4.21
C THR A 84 -6.84 16.60 3.93
N ARG A 85 -6.90 15.33 4.33
CA ARG A 85 -5.82 14.35 4.14
C ARG A 85 -6.38 12.95 3.92
N TRP A 86 -5.65 12.15 3.16
CA TRP A 86 -5.95 10.73 3.00
C TRP A 86 -5.42 9.96 4.20
N ASN A 87 -6.29 9.72 5.17
CA ASN A 87 -5.98 8.94 6.37
C ASN A 87 -7.05 7.87 6.55
N TRP A 88 -6.73 6.63 6.19
CA TRP A 88 -7.64 5.49 6.39
C TRP A 88 -7.66 5.09 7.86
N ASN A 89 -6.48 4.83 8.43
CA ASN A 89 -6.30 4.27 9.78
C ASN A 89 -7.09 2.97 9.95
N GLU A 90 -7.05 2.11 8.94
CA GLU A 90 -7.87 0.90 8.81
C GLU A 90 -7.00 -0.36 8.82
N TRP A 91 -7.42 -1.36 9.60
CA TRP A 91 -6.81 -2.68 9.57
C TRP A 91 -7.45 -3.54 8.48
N LEU A 92 -6.64 -4.01 7.54
CA LEU A 92 -7.01 -5.03 6.57
C LEU A 92 -6.58 -6.39 7.10
N THR A 93 -7.54 -7.31 7.21
CA THR A 93 -7.25 -8.73 7.49
C THR A 93 -7.19 -9.47 6.16
N LEU A 94 -6.02 -9.99 5.83
CA LEU A 94 -5.80 -10.74 4.60
C LEU A 94 -6.27 -12.18 4.76
N PRO A 95 -6.79 -12.83 3.70
CA PRO A 95 -7.25 -14.22 3.77
C PRO A 95 -6.06 -15.19 3.62
N VAL A 96 -5.01 -14.97 4.42
CA VAL A 96 -3.81 -15.82 4.51
C VAL A 96 -3.24 -15.75 5.91
N LYS A 97 -2.81 -16.91 6.43
CA LYS A 97 -2.22 -17.03 7.76
C LYS A 97 -0.71 -16.79 7.71
N TYR A 98 -0.13 -16.45 8.85
CA TYR A 98 1.33 -16.35 8.96
C TYR A 98 2.04 -17.68 8.60
N SER A 99 1.45 -18.81 8.98
CA SER A 99 1.97 -20.16 8.69
C SER A 99 2.03 -20.48 7.20
N ASP A 100 1.16 -19.87 6.40
CA ASP A 100 1.02 -20.17 4.96
C ASP A 100 1.87 -19.24 4.08
N LEU A 101 2.49 -18.21 4.67
CA LEU A 101 3.28 -17.24 3.92
C LEU A 101 4.68 -17.78 3.58
N PRO A 102 5.07 -17.84 2.31
CA PRO A 102 6.45 -18.14 1.93
C PRO A 102 7.37 -16.95 2.21
N ARG A 103 8.67 -17.22 2.33
CA ARG A 103 9.69 -16.21 2.67
C ARG A 103 9.78 -15.06 1.67
N ASN A 104 9.49 -15.31 0.41
CA ASN A 104 9.50 -14.35 -0.69
C ASN A 104 8.15 -13.63 -0.88
N ALA A 105 7.21 -13.75 0.07
CA ALA A 105 5.91 -13.11 -0.06
C ALA A 105 6.01 -11.58 -0.14
N LEU A 106 5.28 -11.01 -1.10
CA LEU A 106 5.18 -9.58 -1.36
C LEU A 106 3.75 -9.12 -1.07
N ALA A 107 3.60 -8.02 -0.34
CA ALA A 107 2.33 -7.30 -0.23
C ALA A 107 2.29 -6.19 -1.29
N CYS A 108 1.31 -6.28 -2.18
CA CYS A 108 1.08 -5.34 -3.27
C CYS A 108 -0.11 -4.47 -2.91
N PHE A 109 0.07 -3.15 -2.90
CA PHE A 109 -0.94 -2.16 -2.58
C PHE A 109 -1.22 -1.27 -3.78
N THR A 110 -2.47 -1.23 -4.22
CA THR A 110 -2.90 -0.32 -5.30
C THR A 110 -3.92 0.67 -4.74
N ILE A 111 -3.66 1.95 -4.95
CA ILE A 111 -4.56 3.05 -4.61
C ILE A 111 -5.43 3.34 -5.83
N TRP A 112 -6.74 3.36 -5.62
CA TRP A 112 -7.72 3.51 -6.67
C TRP A 112 -8.53 4.78 -6.48
N ASP A 113 -8.82 5.44 -7.60
CA ASP A 113 -9.80 6.51 -7.66
C ASP A 113 -11.08 6.01 -8.32
N ILE A 114 -12.21 6.38 -7.73
CA ILE A 114 -13.53 6.04 -8.24
C ILE A 114 -13.83 6.96 -9.42
N TYR A 115 -13.56 6.45 -10.61
CA TYR A 115 -13.67 7.19 -11.87
C TYR A 115 -15.11 7.29 -12.38
N GLY A 116 -15.92 6.27 -12.09
CA GLY A 116 -17.31 6.20 -12.50
C GLY A 116 -17.98 4.91 -12.06
N PRO A 117 -19.21 4.64 -12.52
CA PRO A 117 -19.91 3.41 -12.18
C PRO A 117 -19.10 2.18 -12.59
N ARG A 118 -18.68 1.38 -11.61
CA ARG A 118 -17.84 0.18 -11.79
C ARG A 118 -16.47 0.42 -12.46
N ASN A 119 -16.06 1.68 -12.61
CA ASN A 119 -14.78 2.04 -13.19
C ASN A 119 -13.92 2.69 -12.11
N ALA A 120 -12.76 2.10 -11.89
CA ALA A 120 -11.72 2.65 -11.03
C ALA A 120 -10.42 2.73 -11.82
N ILE A 121 -9.67 3.80 -11.60
CA ILE A 121 -8.36 4.00 -12.21
C ILE A 121 -7.28 3.93 -11.13
N PRO A 122 -6.13 3.29 -11.42
CA PRO A 122 -5.03 3.27 -10.47
C PRO A 122 -4.46 4.68 -10.35
N VAL A 123 -4.42 5.20 -9.13
CA VAL A 123 -3.69 6.43 -8.79
C VAL A 123 -2.22 6.12 -8.57
N GLY A 124 -1.94 4.94 -8.03
CA GLY A 124 -0.59 4.46 -7.92
C GLY A 124 -0.47 3.16 -7.13
N GLY A 125 0.69 2.55 -7.27
CA GLY A 125 0.99 1.21 -6.79
C GLY A 125 2.24 1.19 -5.95
N THR A 126 2.29 0.31 -4.96
CA THR A 126 3.50 0.05 -4.18
C THR A 126 3.56 -1.38 -3.72
N THR A 127 4.74 -1.97 -3.78
CA THR A 127 4.99 -3.37 -3.42
C THR A 127 6.06 -3.44 -2.34
N MET A 128 5.81 -4.20 -1.28
CA MET A 128 6.80 -4.43 -0.23
C MET A 128 6.96 -5.91 0.09
N PRO A 129 8.19 -6.40 0.35
CA PRO A 129 8.39 -7.74 0.87
C PRO A 129 7.91 -7.84 2.32
N LEU A 130 7.11 -8.86 2.64
CA LEU A 130 6.58 -9.09 3.98
C LEU A 130 7.67 -9.55 4.97
N PHE A 131 8.72 -10.21 4.48
CA PHE A 131 9.86 -10.63 5.29
C PHE A 131 11.10 -9.78 5.00
N GLY A 132 11.90 -9.52 6.04
CA GLY A 132 13.21 -8.90 5.90
C GLY A 132 14.27 -9.89 5.40
N LYS A 133 15.49 -9.39 5.16
CA LYS A 133 16.65 -10.20 4.71
C LYS A 133 16.98 -11.38 5.63
N HIS A 134 16.65 -11.28 6.91
CA HIS A 134 16.87 -12.34 7.90
C HIS A 134 15.70 -13.33 8.01
N GLY A 135 14.63 -13.16 7.24
CA GLY A 135 13.43 -14.01 7.32
C GLY A 135 12.50 -13.68 8.49
N THR A 136 12.70 -12.55 9.17
CA THR A 136 11.75 -12.03 10.15
C THR A 136 10.61 -11.30 9.43
N PHE A 137 9.37 -11.54 9.87
CA PHE A 137 8.22 -10.78 9.36
C PHE A 137 8.40 -9.31 9.73
N ARG A 138 8.15 -8.41 8.79
CA ARG A 138 8.32 -6.98 8.99
C ARG A 138 7.21 -6.46 9.91
N GLN A 139 7.62 -5.78 10.98
CA GLN A 139 6.73 -5.19 11.97
C GLN A 139 6.99 -3.69 12.08
N GLY A 140 5.99 -2.98 12.60
CA GLY A 140 6.05 -1.53 12.81
C GLY A 140 5.55 -0.72 11.61
N MET A 141 5.85 0.57 11.63
CA MET A 141 5.43 1.53 10.62
C MET A 141 6.40 1.55 9.44
N HIS A 142 5.87 1.57 8.22
CA HIS A 142 6.66 1.62 7.00
C HIS A 142 6.12 2.68 6.05
N ASP A 143 6.95 3.67 5.78
CA ASP A 143 6.71 4.61 4.69
C ASP A 143 7.17 3.97 3.38
N LEU A 144 6.26 3.93 2.41
CA LEU A 144 6.48 3.30 1.11
C LEU A 144 6.29 4.34 0.01
N LYS A 145 7.21 4.32 -0.97
CA LYS A 145 7.03 5.12 -2.19
C LYS A 145 5.88 4.55 -3.01
N VAL A 146 4.99 5.43 -3.42
CA VAL A 146 3.91 5.13 -4.36
C VAL A 146 4.35 5.51 -5.77
N TRP A 147 4.13 4.62 -6.73
CA TRP A 147 4.43 4.83 -8.13
C TRP A 147 3.16 5.30 -8.85
N PRO A 148 3.13 6.55 -9.36
CA PRO A 148 1.92 7.12 -9.96
C PRO A 148 1.42 6.31 -11.16
N ASP A 149 0.11 6.22 -11.31
CA ASP A 149 -0.61 5.63 -12.46
C ASP A 149 -0.25 4.17 -12.79
N LEU A 150 0.39 3.46 -11.85
CA LEU A 150 0.74 2.05 -11.97
C LEU A 150 -0.01 1.23 -10.91
N GLU A 151 -0.43 0.02 -11.27
CA GLU A 151 -0.87 -0.96 -10.29
C GLU A 151 0.34 -1.60 -9.62
N ALA A 152 0.20 -2.00 -8.35
CA ALA A 152 1.26 -2.74 -7.70
C ALA A 152 1.44 -4.12 -8.33
N ASP A 153 2.70 -4.48 -8.62
CA ASP A 153 3.03 -5.80 -9.15
C ASP A 153 3.69 -6.70 -8.11
N GLY A 154 3.48 -8.01 -8.24
CA GLY A 154 4.04 -9.04 -7.36
C GLY A 154 5.30 -9.73 -7.91
N HIS A 155 6.05 -9.08 -8.80
CA HIS A 155 7.20 -9.68 -9.46
C HIS A 155 8.50 -9.51 -8.64
N VAL A 156 9.44 -10.44 -8.82
CA VAL A 156 10.75 -10.42 -8.12
C VAL A 156 11.55 -9.16 -8.43
N GLY A 157 11.43 -8.65 -9.67
CA GLY A 157 11.97 -7.35 -10.09
C GLY A 157 10.85 -6.32 -10.23
N SER A 158 10.14 -6.06 -9.14
CA SER A 158 8.95 -5.21 -9.16
C SER A 158 9.21 -3.86 -9.81
N THR A 159 8.28 -3.40 -10.65
CA THR A 159 8.27 -2.06 -11.24
C THR A 159 7.74 -1.02 -10.26
N THR A 160 7.08 -1.46 -9.19
CA THR A 160 6.54 -0.62 -8.12
C THR A 160 7.18 -0.87 -6.74
N PRO A 161 8.52 -0.87 -6.59
CA PRO A 161 9.14 -1.17 -5.30
C PRO A 161 8.87 -0.04 -4.28
N GLY A 162 8.28 -0.40 -3.14
CA GLY A 162 7.95 0.56 -2.08
C GLY A 162 9.15 1.01 -1.25
N LYS A 163 10.17 0.16 -1.14
CA LYS A 163 11.46 0.51 -0.53
C LYS A 163 12.53 0.55 -1.61
N ILE A 164 13.05 1.74 -1.87
CA ILE A 164 14.19 1.99 -2.75
C ILE A 164 15.46 2.04 -1.90
N ASP A 165 16.28 0.97 -1.95
CA ASP A 165 17.57 0.94 -1.26
C ASP A 165 18.57 1.81 -2.02
N GLY A 166 18.86 2.99 -1.49
CA GLY A 166 19.95 3.86 -1.96
C GLY A 166 19.49 5.19 -2.57
N SER A 167 19.71 6.27 -1.80
CA SER A 167 20.03 7.62 -2.27
C SER A 167 18.95 8.39 -3.10
N LYS A 168 18.36 9.40 -2.43
CA LYS A 168 17.78 10.68 -2.92
C LYS A 168 16.31 10.97 -2.58
N ASP A 169 15.65 10.20 -1.71
CA ASP A 169 14.37 10.65 -1.14
C ASP A 169 14.63 11.30 0.22
N GLU A 170 14.58 12.63 0.29
CA GLU A 170 14.84 13.40 1.52
C GLU A 170 13.93 12.97 2.67
N MET A 171 12.70 12.53 2.37
CA MET A 171 11.74 12.03 3.35
C MET A 171 12.22 10.72 4.01
N SER A 172 12.88 9.83 3.26
CA SER A 172 13.46 8.59 3.81
C SER A 172 14.71 8.81 4.67
N ARG A 173 15.42 9.94 4.47
CA ARG A 173 16.55 10.37 5.32
C ARG A 173 16.08 10.97 6.64
N LEU A 174 14.99 11.74 6.62
CA LEU A 174 14.47 12.42 7.80
C LEU A 174 13.87 11.45 8.84
N ALA A 175 13.31 10.32 8.40
CA ALA A 175 12.74 9.29 9.28
C ALA A 175 13.78 8.38 9.99
N LYS A 176 15.09 8.56 9.73
CA LYS A 176 16.17 7.72 10.28
C LYS A 176 16.95 8.37 11.44
N VAL A 177 16.39 9.37 12.12
CA VAL A 177 17.01 10.02 13.30
C VAL A 177 16.40 9.50 14.58
#